data_AF-A0A8T5U2F8-F1
#
_entry.id   AF-A0A8T5U2F8-F1
#
_cell.length_a   1.000
_cell.length_b   1.000
_cell.length_c   1.000
_cell.angle_alpha   90.00
_cell.angle_beta   90.00
_cell.angle_gamma   90.00
#
_symmetry.space_group_name_H-M   'P 1'
#
loop_
_entity.id
_entity.type
_entity.pdbx_description
1 polymer ?
#
loop_
_entity_poly.entity_id
_entity_poly.type
_entity_poly.pdbx_seq_one_letter_code
_entity_poly.pdbx_strand_id
1 'polypeptide(L)' 'MVKTAFFKEEMEIPEGVNVSLDGNHHITVKGPNGKITKDFSHVRGINVEIEGNKMIFTTHFPKSGT' A
#
# COMPACT_ATOMS: atom_id res chain seq x y z
N MET A 1 -15.26 18.35 10.36
CA MET A 1 -15.91 17.03 10.59
C MET A 1 -15.07 15.98 9.92
N VAL A 2 -14.62 14.95 10.63
CA VAL A 2 -13.95 13.79 10.01
C VAL A 2 -15.03 13.09 9.17
N LYS A 3 -14.85 13.02 7.85
CA LYS A 3 -15.79 12.35 6.96
C LYS A 3 -15.62 10.83 6.97
N THR A 4 -14.40 10.36 7.25
CA THR A 4 -14.04 8.93 7.26
C THR A 4 -13.08 8.65 8.42
N ALA A 5 -13.49 7.80 9.36
CA ALA A 5 -12.67 7.43 10.53
C ALA A 5 -11.63 6.35 10.23
N PHE A 6 -11.94 5.48 9.26
CA PHE A 6 -11.09 4.37 8.85
C PHE A 6 -11.26 4.14 7.35
N PHE A 7 -10.15 4.02 6.63
CA PHE A 7 -10.13 3.70 5.22
C PHE A 7 -9.28 2.45 5.01
N LYS A 8 -9.86 1.48 4.30
CA LYS A 8 -9.23 0.23 3.91
C LYS A 8 -9.37 0.08 2.40
N GLU A 9 -8.27 -0.20 1.73
CA GLU A 9 -8.22 -0.48 0.31
C GLU A 9 -7.45 -1.77 0.09
N GLU A 10 -8.02 -2.66 -0.73
CA GLU A 10 -7.46 -3.96 -1.03
C GLU A 10 -7.17 -4.02 -2.53
N MET A 11 -5.97 -4.49 -2.88
CA MET A 11 -5.52 -4.63 -4.26
C MET A 11 -5.03 -6.06 -4.49
N GLU A 12 -5.57 -6.73 -5.50
CA GLU A 12 -5.12 -8.07 -5.87
C GLU A 12 -3.84 -7.98 -6.69
N ILE A 13 -2.87 -8.82 -6.34
CA ILE A 13 -1.58 -8.92 -7.05
C ILE A 13 -1.79 -9.87 -8.23
N PRO A 14 -1.61 -9.41 -9.48
CA PRO A 14 -1.78 -10.25 -10.66
C PRO A 14 -0.66 -11.30 -10.78
N GLU A 15 -0.94 -12.37 -11.53
CA GLU A 15 0.04 -13.45 -11.78
C GLU A 15 1.32 -12.93 -12.44
N GLY A 16 2.47 -13.43 -11.99
CA GLY A 16 3.78 -12.98 -12.48
C GLY A 16 4.28 -11.67 -11.86
N VAL A 17 3.56 -11.10 -10.88
CA VAL A 17 4.01 -9.96 -10.08
C VAL A 17 4.34 -10.42 -8.67
N ASN A 18 5.54 -10.05 -8.20
CA ASN A 18 6.00 -10.30 -6.84
C ASN A 18 6.21 -8.96 -6.13
N VAL A 19 5.56 -8.79 -4.98
CA VAL A 19 5.65 -7.57 -4.18
C VAL A 19 6.44 -7.87 -2.91
N SER A 20 7.42 -7.03 -2.63
CA SER A 20 8.22 -7.08 -1.41
C SER A 20 8.03 -5.78 -0.66
N LEU A 21 7.77 -5.89 0.64
CA LEU A 21 7.65 -4.78 1.56
C LEU A 21 8.87 -4.78 2.48
N ASP A 22 9.58 -3.66 2.51
CA ASP A 22 10.66 -3.40 3.44
C ASP A 22 10.18 -2.32 4.42
N GLY A 23 9.99 -2.72 5.68
CA GLY A 23 9.23 -1.97 6.68
C GLY A 23 7.76 -1.76 6.29
N ASN A 24 7.20 -0.61 6.64
CA ASN A 24 5.79 -0.27 6.36
C ASN A 24 5.64 0.66 5.15
N HIS A 25 6.74 1.12 4.53
CA HIS A 25 6.73 2.28 3.64
C HIS A 25 7.52 2.06 2.35
N HIS A 26 8.42 1.09 2.28
CA HIS A 26 9.26 0.88 1.12
C HIS A 26 8.75 -0.32 0.33
N ILE A 27 8.10 -0.07 -0.80
CA ILE A 27 7.44 -1.11 -1.60
C ILE A 27 8.29 -1.36 -2.85
N THR A 28 8.64 -2.62 -3.09
CA THR A 28 9.29 -3.08 -4.31
C THR A 28 8.38 -4.05 -5.04
N VAL A 29 8.00 -3.70 -6.27
CA VAL A 29 7.20 -4.53 -7.16
C VAL A 29 8.09 -5.07 -8.27
N LYS A 30 8.14 -6.39 -8.43
CA LYS A 30 8.84 -7.08 -9.52
C LYS A 30 7.80 -7.69 -10.43
N GLY A 31 7.77 -7.28 -11.69
CA GLY A 31 6.90 -7.85 -12.71
C GLY A 31 7.70 -8.41 -13.89
N PRO A 32 7.02 -8.94 -14.92
CA PRO A 32 7.67 -9.49 -16.11
C PRO A 32 8.51 -8.47 -16.87
N ASN A 33 8.17 -7.18 -16.76
CA ASN A 33 8.84 -6.08 -17.47
C ASN A 33 9.91 -5.36 -16.64
N GLY A 34 10.22 -5.83 -15.41
CA GLY A 34 11.25 -5.25 -14.56
C GLY A 34 10.85 -5.06 -13.10
N LYS A 35 11.69 -4.35 -12.33
CA LYS A 35 11.41 -3.98 -10.93
C LYS A 35 11.17 -2.48 -10.78
N ILE A 36 10.21 -2.12 -9.95
CA ILE A 36 9.93 -0.76 -9.53
C ILE A 36 10.01 -0.72 -8.01
N THR A 37 10.75 0.23 -7.48
CA THR A 37 10.80 0.49 -6.05
C THR A 37 10.31 1.90 -5.79
N LYS A 38 9.40 2.04 -4.83
CA LYS A 38 8.82 3.32 -4.43
C LYS A 38 8.80 3.43 -2.91
N ASP A 39 9.29 4.58 -2.45
CA ASP A 39 9.27 4.95 -1.05
C ASP A 39 8.02 5.78 -0.73
N PHE A 40 7.27 5.36 0.28
CA PHE A 40 6.06 5.99 0.79
C PHE A 40 6.24 6.56 2.20
N SER A 41 7.47 6.75 2.68
CA SER A 41 7.76 7.29 4.02
C SER A 41 7.21 8.70 4.24
N HIS A 42 6.97 9.44 3.15
CA HIS A 42 6.31 10.74 3.20
C HIS A 42 4.84 10.64 3.64
N VAL A 43 4.19 9.50 3.41
CA VAL A 43 2.79 9.31 3.72
C VAL A 43 2.65 8.78 5.15
N ARG A 44 2.29 9.67 6.07
CA ARG A 44 2.12 9.32 7.49
C ARG A 44 0.75 8.72 7.75
N GLY A 45 0.70 7.65 8.54
CA GLY A 45 -0.55 7.05 9.02
C GLY A 45 -1.20 6.08 8.04
N ILE A 46 -0.50 5.65 6.99
CA ILE A 46 -0.87 4.48 6.19
C ILE A 46 -0.08 3.29 6.68
N ASN A 47 -0.77 2.18 6.91
CA ASN A 47 -0.20 0.87 7.14
C ASN A 47 -0.46 -0.01 5.91
N VAL A 48 0.55 -0.79 5.52
CA VAL A 48 0.48 -1.64 4.34
C VAL A 48 0.84 -3.06 4.73
N GLU A 49 -0.03 -3.99 4.38
CA GLU A 49 0.10 -5.41 4.70
C GLU A 49 -0.07 -6.22 3.41
N ILE A 50 0.62 -7.35 3.33
CA ILE A 50 0.46 -8.32 2.23
C ILE A 50 -0.14 -9.58 2.84
N GLU A 51 -1.38 -9.89 2.45
CA GLU A 51 -2.06 -11.12 2.81
C GLU A 51 -2.19 -12.02 1.58
N GLY A 52 -1.28 -13.00 1.47
CA GLY A 52 -1.24 -13.93 0.35
C GLY A 52 -1.00 -13.21 -0.99
N ASN A 53 -2.03 -13.18 -1.84
CA ASN A 53 -2.00 -12.51 -3.15
C ASN A 53 -2.69 -11.14 -3.13
N LYS A 54 -2.95 -10.57 -1.95
CA LYS A 54 -3.63 -9.28 -1.78
C LYS A 54 -2.75 -8.32 -1.01
N MET A 55 -2.77 -7.07 -1.43
CA MET A 55 -2.13 -5.95 -0.76
C MET A 55 -3.20 -5.09 -0.11
N ILE A 56 -3.08 -4.89 1.19
CA ILE A 56 -4.07 -4.19 2.02
C ILE A 56 -3.45 -2.90 2.52
N PHE A 57 -4.10 -1.79 2.20
CA PHE A 57 -3.75 -0.46 2.68
C PHE A 57 -4.78 -0.05 3.72
N THR A 58 -4.34 0.32 4.92
CA THR A 58 -5.21 0.80 5.98
C THR A 58 -4.74 2.15 6.49
N THR A 59 -5.68 3.04 6.78
CA THR A 59 -5.37 4.34 7.39
C THR A 59 -6.48 4.80 8.31
N HIS A 60 -6.07 5.39 9.45
CA HIS A 60 -6.97 5.96 10.43
C HIS A 60 -7.06 7.46 10.24
N PHE A 61 -8.28 7.99 10.23
CA PHE A 61 -8.56 9.41 10.05
C PHE A 61 -7.85 10.04 8.84
N PRO A 62 -8.02 9.48 7.61
CA PRO A 62 -7.42 10.08 6.42
C PRO A 62 -7.88 11.53 6.27
N LYS A 63 -6.93 12.42 5.99
CA LYS A 63 -7.27 13.79 5.63
C LYS A 63 -7.97 13.73 4.28
N SER A 64 -9.25 14.08 4.26
CA SER A 64 -9.93 14.43 3.00
C SER A 64 -9.17 15.63 2.44
N GLY A 65 -8.38 15.42 1.40
CA GLY A 65 -7.76 16.52 0.65
C GLY A 65 -8.84 17.51 0.26
N THR A 66 -8.54 18.79 0.49
CA THR A 66 -9.29 19.97 0.06
C THR A 66 -9.64 19.93 -1.42
#